data_AF-A0A9E6EL36-F1
#
_entry.id   AF-A0A9E6EL36-F1
#
_cell.length_a   1.000
_cell.length_b   1.000
_cell.length_c   1.000
_cell.angle_alpha   90.00
_cell.angle_beta   90.00
_cell.angle_gamma   90.00
#
_symmetry.space_group_name_H-M   'P 1'
#
loop_
_entity.id
_entity.type
_entity.pdbx_description
1 polymer ?
#
loop_
_entity_poly.entity_id
_entity_poly.type
_entity_poly.pdbx_seq_one_letter_code
_entity_poly.pdbx_strand_id
1 'polypeptide(L)'
;MTLSPLPIDPFLPAILEALRDRGCLVLGAEPGAGKTTRVPRALLDAGMLGEGECWVLEPRRLAARLAAARVAAELGEPLGGAVGYAVRFEQKVSRATRVRFVT
;
A
#
# COMPACT_ATOMS: atom_id res chain seq x y z
N MET A 1 -0.51 16.11 -9.86
CA MET A 1 -0.46 15.12 -10.96
C MET A 1 -1.71 14.28 -10.87
N THR A 2 -2.51 14.19 -11.93
CA THR A 2 -3.67 13.30 -11.99
C THR A 2 -3.20 11.86 -12.08
N LEU A 3 -3.57 11.03 -11.09
CA LEU A 3 -3.26 9.61 -11.09
C LEU A 3 -3.98 8.94 -12.25
N SER A 4 -3.27 8.15 -13.07
CA SER A 4 -3.92 7.32 -14.08
C SER A 4 -4.88 6.33 -13.39
N PRO A 5 -6.12 6.21 -13.87
CA PRO A 5 -7.08 5.27 -13.29
C PRO A 5 -6.58 3.84 -13.48
N LEU A 6 -6.72 3.03 -12.43
CA LEU A 6 -6.41 1.61 -12.43
C LEU A 6 -7.69 0.78 -12.27
N PRO A 7 -7.74 -0.46 -12.79
CA PRO A 7 -8.93 -1.30 -12.71
C PRO A 7 -9.50 -1.51 -11.30
N ILE A 8 -8.66 -1.40 -10.25
CA ILE A 8 -9.11 -1.55 -8.86
C ILE A 8 -9.79 -0.30 -8.28
N ASP A 9 -9.54 0.89 -8.83
CA ASP A 9 -10.00 2.15 -8.27
C ASP A 9 -11.52 2.21 -8.00
N PRO A 10 -12.42 1.77 -8.90
CA PRO A 10 -13.86 1.78 -8.62
C PRO A 10 -14.28 0.80 -7.51
N PHE A 11 -13.45 -0.18 -7.16
CA PHE A 11 -13.75 -1.17 -6.13
C PHE A 11 -13.23 -0.78 -4.74
N LEU A 12 -12.41 0.28 -4.62
CA LEU A 12 -11.83 0.67 -3.33
C LEU A 12 -12.87 0.92 -2.22
N PRO A 13 -14.01 1.60 -2.47
CA PRO A 13 -15.03 1.77 -1.43
C PRO A 13 -15.54 0.44 -0.87
N ALA A 14 -15.89 -0.51 -1.75
CA ALA A 14 -16.39 -1.83 -1.36
C ALA A 14 -15.32 -2.67 -0.63
N ILE A 15 -14.05 -2.55 -1.04
CA ILE A 15 -12.91 -3.20 -0.38
C ILE A 15 -12.76 -2.68 1.06
N LEU A 16 -12.81 -1.36 1.26
CA LEU A 16 -12.68 -0.74 2.58
C LEU A 16 -13.87 -1.10 3.49
N GLU A 17 -15.09 -1.08 2.96
CA GLU A 17 -16.29 -1.49 3.70
C GLU A 17 -16.21 -2.95 4.14
N ALA A 18 -15.86 -3.86 3.22
CA ALA A 18 -15.71 -5.27 3.54
C ALA A 18 -14.63 -5.52 4.61
N LEU A 19 -13.51 -4.79 4.55
CA LEU A 19 -12.46 -4.85 5.59
C LEU A 19 -12.94 -4.30 6.94
N ARG A 20 -13.71 -3.21 6.97
CA ARG A 20 -14.27 -2.68 8.23
C ARG A 20 -15.23 -3.65 8.89
N ASP A 21 -16.07 -4.29 8.10
CA ASP A 21 -17.13 -5.18 8.59
C ASP A 21 -16.62 -6.58 8.95
N ARG A 22 -15.75 -7.16 8.12
CA ARG A 22 -15.29 -8.56 8.26
C ARG A 22 -13.87 -8.70 8.81
N GLY A 23 -13.05 -7.66 8.74
CA GLY A 23 -11.64 -7.70 9.12
C GLY A 23 -10.71 -8.43 8.13
N CYS A 24 -11.25 -9.15 7.14
CA CYS A 24 -10.46 -9.85 6.13
C CYS A 24 -11.21 -9.97 4.79
N LEU A 25 -10.46 -10.12 3.70
CA LEU A 25 -11.00 -10.40 2.37
C LEU A 25 -9.94 -11.04 1.46
N VAL A 26 -10.40 -11.59 0.33
CA VAL A 26 -9.54 -12.09 -0.76
C VAL A 26 -9.84 -11.28 -2.02
N LEU A 27 -8.81 -10.70 -2.63
CA LEU A 27 -8.95 -9.92 -3.87
C LEU A 27 -8.50 -10.72 -5.08
N GLY A 28 -9.44 -11.08 -5.95
CA GLY A 28 -9.15 -11.57 -7.29
C GLY A 28 -9.05 -10.41 -8.29
N ALA A 29 -7.91 -10.26 -8.97
CA ALA A 29 -7.79 -9.40 -10.15
C ALA A 29 -6.52 -9.74 -10.93
N GLU A 30 -6.43 -9.28 -12.18
CA GLU A 30 -5.26 -9.48 -13.04
C GLU A 30 -4.00 -8.75 -12.53
N PRO A 31 -2.78 -9.23 -12.87
CA PRO A 31 -1.55 -8.46 -12.65
C PRO A 31 -1.65 -7.06 -13.26
N GLY A 32 -1.09 -6.05 -12.60
CA GLY A 32 -1.17 -4.66 -13.07
C GLY A 32 -2.48 -3.92 -12.72
N ALA A 33 -3.49 -4.59 -12.16
CA ALA A 33 -4.76 -3.96 -11.77
C ALA A 33 -4.64 -2.92 -10.64
N GLY A 34 -3.48 -2.80 -9.98
CA GLY A 34 -3.24 -1.82 -8.90
C GLY A 34 -3.41 -2.34 -7.47
N LYS A 35 -3.62 -3.65 -7.26
CA LYS A 35 -3.83 -4.27 -5.93
C LYS A 35 -2.78 -3.87 -4.89
N THR A 36 -1.51 -4.10 -5.21
CA THR A 36 -0.38 -3.83 -4.32
C THR A 36 -0.18 -2.35 -3.99
N THR A 37 -0.61 -1.43 -4.87
CA THR A 37 -0.35 0.01 -4.70
C THR A 37 -1.56 0.77 -4.17
N ARG A 38 -2.75 0.54 -4.72
CA ARG A 38 -3.96 1.29 -4.38
C ARG A 38 -4.58 0.85 -3.06
N VAL A 39 -4.57 -0.44 -2.73
CA VAL A 39 -5.25 -0.93 -1.51
C VAL A 39 -4.56 -0.45 -0.24
N PRO A 40 -3.22 -0.59 -0.07
CA PRO A 40 -2.55 -0.06 1.12
C PRO A 40 -2.68 1.45 1.26
N ARG A 41 -2.67 2.16 0.12
CA ARG A 41 -2.88 3.61 0.08
C ARG A 41 -4.30 3.99 0.53
N ALA A 42 -5.32 3.28 0.04
CA ALA A 42 -6.71 3.52 0.41
C ALA A 42 -6.94 3.27 1.91
N LEU A 43 -6.29 2.26 2.50
CA LEU A 43 -6.35 2.01 3.95
C LEU A 43 -5.74 3.17 4.75
N LEU A 44 -4.62 3.72 4.28
CA LEU A 44 -3.98 4.90 4.87
C LEU A 44 -4.89 6.13 4.77
N ASP A 45 -5.38 6.45 3.57
CA ASP A 45 -6.23 7.63 3.31
C ASP A 45 -7.56 7.56 4.09
N ALA A 46 -8.11 6.36 4.25
CA ALA A 46 -9.35 6.12 4.99
C ALA A 46 -9.18 6.15 6.51
N GLY A 47 -7.97 6.42 7.03
CA GLY A 47 -7.67 6.44 8.46
C GLY A 47 -7.83 5.08 9.15
N MET A 48 -7.93 3.99 8.38
CA MET A 48 -8.22 2.66 8.92
C MET A 48 -7.06 2.04 9.70
N LEU A 49 -5.88 2.65 9.63
CA LEU A 49 -4.70 2.17 10.33
C LEU A 49 -4.64 2.65 11.80
N GLY A 50 -5.45 3.64 12.22
CA GLY A 50 -5.41 4.18 13.58
C GLY A 50 -4.02 4.71 13.96
N GLU A 51 -3.37 4.08 14.95
CA GLU A 51 -1.94 4.28 15.29
C GLU A 51 -1.01 3.15 14.77
N GLY A 52 -1.58 2.13 14.15
CA GLY A 52 -0.87 0.96 13.62
C GLY A 52 -0.32 1.15 12.19
N GLU A 53 0.20 0.07 11.63
CA GLU A 53 0.82 0.05 10.31
C GLU A 53 0.15 -0.97 9.38
N CYS A 54 0.10 -0.67 8.08
CA CYS A 54 -0.23 -1.62 7.02
C CYS A 54 1.05 -2.30 6.52
N TRP A 55 1.12 -3.62 6.66
CA TRP A 55 2.25 -4.41 6.20
C TRP A 55 1.89 -5.11 4.90
N VAL A 56 2.68 -4.88 3.87
CA VAL A 56 2.48 -5.46 2.54
C VAL A 56 3.61 -6.42 2.25
N LEU A 57 3.32 -7.72 2.32
CA LEU A 57 4.29 -8.77 2.03
C LEU A 57 4.40 -8.97 0.52
N GLU A 58 5.63 -8.89 0.02
CA GLU A 58 5.96 -9.11 -1.39
C GLU A 58 6.93 -10.28 -1.53
N PRO A 59 6.81 -11.13 -2.58
CA PRO A 59 7.65 -12.31 -2.74
C PRO A 59 9.09 -11.99 -3.18
N ARG A 60 9.38 -10.75 -3.59
CA ARG A 60 10.67 -10.34 -4.16
C ARG A 60 11.06 -8.94 -3.70
N ARG A 61 12.34 -8.74 -3.37
CA ARG A 61 12.86 -7.45 -2.88
C ARG A 61 12.61 -6.29 -3.83
N LEU A 62 12.79 -6.53 -5.13
CA LEU A 62 12.54 -5.51 -6.15
C LEU A 62 11.07 -5.08 -6.18
N ALA A 63 10.12 -6.01 -5.99
CA ALA A 63 8.70 -5.69 -5.95
C ALA A 63 8.36 -4.81 -4.75
N ALA A 64 8.84 -5.16 -3.55
CA ALA A 64 8.66 -4.34 -2.35
C ALA A 64 9.21 -2.92 -2.52
N ARG A 65 10.43 -2.79 -3.05
CA ARG A 65 11.08 -1.48 -3.27
C ARG A 65 10.30 -0.63 -4.27
N LEU A 66 9.93 -1.20 -5.42
CA LEU A 66 9.21 -0.48 -6.48
C LEU A 66 7.79 -0.11 -6.06
N ALA A 67 7.10 -1.00 -5.34
CA ALA A 67 5.76 -0.71 -4.82
C ALA A 67 5.80 0.44 -3.80
N ALA A 68 6.71 0.39 -2.83
CA ALA A 68 6.88 1.47 -1.86
C ALA A 68 7.21 2.82 -2.53
N ALA A 69 8.16 2.81 -3.48
CA ALA A 69 8.53 4.02 -4.21
C ALA A 69 7.35 4.59 -5.02
N ARG A 70 6.58 3.72 -5.67
CA ARG A 70 5.39 4.14 -6.42
C ARG A 70 4.33 4.75 -5.51
N VAL A 71 3.98 4.11 -4.41
CA VAL A 71 2.95 4.63 -3.50
C VAL A 71 3.39 5.94 -2.84
N ALA A 72 4.68 6.08 -2.47
CA ALA A 72 5.23 7.34 -1.97
C ALA A 72 5.13 8.46 -3.01
N ALA A 73 5.47 8.18 -4.28
CA ALA A 73 5.34 9.16 -5.37
C ALA A 73 3.86 9.56 -5.61
N GLU A 74 2.94 8.60 -5.53
CA GLU A 74 1.49 8.86 -5.66
C GLU A 74 0.92 9.66 -4.47
N LEU A 75 1.57 9.61 -3.29
CA LEU A 75 1.32 10.50 -2.14
C LEU A 75 1.90 11.90 -2.31
N GLY A 76 2.87 12.08 -3.20
CA GLY A 76 3.71 13.28 -3.20
C GLY A 76 4.62 13.37 -1.97
N GLU A 77 4.92 12.23 -1.34
CA GLU A 77 5.75 12.16 -0.13
C GLU A 77 7.11 11.50 -0.39
N PRO A 78 8.14 11.83 0.41
CA PRO A 78 9.41 11.13 0.33
C PRO A 78 9.26 9.66 0.75
N LEU A 79 9.86 8.76 -0.02
CA LEU A 79 10.02 7.36 0.39
C LEU A 79 10.77 7.28 1.73
N GLY A 80 10.24 6.51 2.68
CA GLY A 80 10.67 6.47 4.07
C GLY A 80 9.90 7.40 5.02
N GLY A 81 9.02 8.27 4.47
CA GLY A 81 8.00 9.03 5.20
C GLY A 81 6.82 8.14 5.60
N ALA A 82 5.59 8.49 5.19
CA ALA A 82 4.41 7.66 5.47
C ALA A 82 4.46 6.27 4.82
N VAL A 83 5.23 6.12 3.74
CA VAL A 83 5.42 4.84 3.02
C VAL A 83 6.89 4.47 2.99
N GLY A 84 7.20 3.23 3.28
CA GLY A 84 8.57 2.70 3.29
C GLY A 84 8.65 1.22 2.94
N TYR A 85 9.86 0.68 2.94
CA TYR A 85 10.09 -0.75 2.78
C TYR A 85 11.18 -1.26 3.72
N ALA A 86 11.12 -2.55 4.06
CA ALA A 86 12.17 -3.27 4.77
C ALA A 86 12.41 -4.61 4.08
N VAL A 87 13.61 -4.79 3.52
CA VAL A 87 14.05 -6.02 2.87
C VAL A 87 15.38 -6.47 3.48
N ARG A 88 15.80 -7.71 3.20
CA ARG A 88 17.08 -8.18 3.74
C ARG A 88 18.24 -7.26 3.34
N PHE A 89 18.95 -6.77 4.34
CA PHE A 89 20.10 -5.85 4.28
C PHE A 89 19.81 -4.39 3.90
N GLU A 90 18.54 -4.00 3.71
CA GLU A 90 18.20 -2.63 3.32
C GLU A 90 16.81 -2.25 3.82
N GLN A 91 16.70 -1.10 4.47
CA GLN A 91 15.43 -0.54 4.91
C GLN A 91 15.37 0.95 4.64
N LYS A 92 14.19 1.43 4.26
CA LYS A 92 13.88 2.86 4.11
C LYS A 92 12.53 3.11 4.77
N VAL A 93 12.58 3.27 6.08
CA VAL A 93 11.44 3.46 6.99
C VAL A 93 11.80 4.51 8.04
N SER A 94 10.80 5.10 8.68
CA SER A 94 10.96 6.01 9.81
C SER A 94 9.84 5.78 10.83
N ARG A 95 9.86 6.55 11.94
CA ARG A 95 8.74 6.58 12.90
C ARG A 95 7.42 7.06 12.27
N ALA A 96 7.49 7.77 11.14
CA ALA A 96 6.31 8.24 10.43
C ALA A 96 5.74 7.18 9.47
N THR A 97 6.44 6.06 9.24
CA THR A 97 6.00 5.03 8.29
C THR A 97 4.74 4.34 8.78
N ARG A 98 3.67 4.45 7.98
CA ARG A 98 2.36 3.83 8.22
C ARG A 98 2.08 2.70 7.23
N VAL A 99 2.67 2.71 6.04
CA VAL A 99 2.61 1.61 5.07
C VAL A 99 4.01 1.07 4.83
N ARG A 100 4.25 -0.21 5.15
CA ARG A 100 5.55 -0.86 5.03
C ARG A 100 5.49 -2.06 4.10
N PHE A 101 6.25 -1.99 3.01
CA PHE A 101 6.44 -3.13 2.10
C PHE A 101 7.60 -4.00 2.61
N VAL A 102 7.39 -5.30 2.73
CA VAL A 102 8.35 -6.24 3.32
C VAL A 102 8.57 -7.46 2.45
N THR A 103 9.71 -8.14 2.64
CA THR A 103 10.03 -9.44 2.02
C THR A 103 10.71 -10.37 3.00
#